data_AF-A0A5C3KL97-F1
#
_entry.id   AF-A0A5C3KL97-F1
#
_cell.length_a   1.000
_cell.length_b   1.000
_cell.length_c   1.000
_cell.angle_alpha   90.00
_cell.angle_beta   90.00
_cell.angle_gamma   90.00
#
_symmetry.space_group_name_H-M   'P 1'
#
loop_
_entity.id
_entity.type
_entity.pdbx_description
1 polymer ?
#
loop_
_entity_poly.entity_id
_entity_poly.type
_entity_poly.pdbx_seq_one_letter_code
_entity_poly.pdbx_strand_id
1 'polypeptide(L)'
;MFYFYQGQLRATRDRTTDPANSEWFSPYINTEFTNSGRCATFGRVGYLIGGTSSTNKCASYEMFGLRSYEKNAQLGAELVFRWAGGFWSCGDEEEIWYRKVEGEGPTNCYPVKLWTVPVPVINL
;
A
#
# COMPACT_ATOMS: atom_id res chain seq x y z
N MET A 1 5.00 0.59 10.59
CA MET A 1 4.39 1.92 10.38
C MET A 1 4.56 2.30 8.93
N PHE A 2 3.54 2.91 8.32
CA PHE A 2 3.61 3.46 6.95
C PHE A 2 3.79 4.97 7.00
N TYR A 3 4.62 5.51 6.13
CA TYR A 3 4.90 6.93 6.04
C TYR A 3 5.30 7.32 4.61
N PHE A 4 5.13 8.59 4.25
CA PHE A 4 5.64 9.12 2.99
C PHE A 4 6.99 9.80 3.21
N TYR A 5 7.97 9.48 2.38
CA TYR A 5 9.27 10.13 2.36
C TYR A 5 9.67 10.39 0.91
N GLN A 6 10.02 11.65 0.58
CA GLN A 6 10.35 12.08 -0.79
C GLN A 6 9.29 11.66 -1.83
N GLY A 7 8.00 11.77 -1.47
CA GLY A 7 6.88 11.42 -2.37
C GLY A 7 6.60 9.93 -2.53
N GLN A 8 7.36 9.06 -1.87
CA GLN A 8 7.15 7.61 -1.92
C GLN A 8 6.59 7.08 -0.61
N LEU A 9 5.62 6.16 -0.69
CA LEU A 9 5.16 5.39 0.46
C LEU A 9 6.26 4.42 0.88
N ARG A 10 6.59 4.41 2.17
CA ARG A 10 7.54 3.49 2.80
C ARG A 10 6.92 2.87 4.04
N ALA A 11 7.47 1.74 4.46
CA ALA A 11 7.16 1.13 5.75
C ALA A 11 8.43 0.98 6.58
N THR A 12 8.29 0.98 7.90
CA THR A 12 9.34 0.60 8.84
C THR A 12 8.75 -0.28 9.92
N ARG A 13 9.54 -1.22 10.47
CA ARG A 13 9.11 -2.02 11.62
C ARG A 13 9.18 -1.21 12.91
N ASP A 14 10.13 -0.28 13.00
CA ASP A 14 10.35 0.54 14.18
C ASP A 14 9.46 1.78 14.17
N ARG A 15 8.74 2.02 15.27
CA ARG A 15 7.87 3.21 15.43
C ARG A 15 8.55 4.34 16.20
N THR A 16 9.76 4.10 16.71
CA THR A 16 10.42 4.93 17.73
C THR A 16 11.70 5.61 17.24
N THR A 17 12.31 5.12 16.17
CA THR A 17 13.49 5.74 15.55
C THR A 17 13.11 6.68 14.41
N ASP A 18 13.99 7.66 14.15
CA ASP A 18 13.91 8.51 12.96
C ASP A 18 13.80 7.60 11.71
N PRO A 19 12.72 7.73 10.91
CA PRO A 19 12.50 6.90 9.73
C PRO A 19 13.66 6.96 8.72
N ALA A 20 14.50 8.00 8.76
CA ALA A 20 15.69 8.13 7.93
C ALA A 20 16.80 7.11 8.27
N ASN A 21 16.84 6.62 9.52
CA ASN A 21 17.89 5.73 10.04
C ASN A 21 17.41 4.30 10.31
N SER A 22 16.15 3.99 10.01
CA SER A 22 15.55 2.66 10.23
C SER A 22 15.57 1.79 8.97
N GLU A 23 15.54 0.46 9.16
CA GLU A 23 15.24 -0.47 8.06
C GLU A 23 13.88 -0.12 7.47
N TRP A 24 13.88 0.22 6.19
CA TRP A 24 12.67 0.61 5.47
C TRP A 24 12.29 -0.45 4.45
N PHE A 25 11.00 -0.52 4.17
CA PHE A 25 10.40 -1.45 3.22
C PHE A 25 9.65 -0.67 2.14
N SER A 26 9.77 -1.11 0.89
CA SER A 26 8.98 -0.63 -0.23
C SER A 26 7.68 -1.44 -0.33
N PRO A 27 6.51 -0.81 -0.14
CA PRO A 27 5.25 -1.44 -0.46
C PRO A 27 5.12 -1.59 -1.98
N TYR A 28 4.44 -2.65 -2.39
CA TYR A 28 4.12 -2.88 -3.81
C TYR A 28 2.81 -3.65 -3.93
N ILE A 29 2.19 -3.56 -5.10
CA ILE A 29 1.07 -4.43 -5.46
C ILE A 29 1.62 -5.61 -6.25
N ASN A 30 1.51 -6.81 -5.66
CA ASN A 30 1.90 -8.07 -6.25
C ASN A 30 0.76 -8.62 -7.12
N THR A 31 0.52 -8.02 -8.29
CA THR A 31 -0.55 -8.50 -9.19
C THR A 31 -0.13 -9.81 -9.85
N GLU A 32 -1.06 -10.75 -9.95
CA GLU A 32 -0.81 -12.05 -10.58
C GLU A 32 -0.71 -11.96 -12.10
N PHE A 33 -0.19 -13.01 -12.72
CA PHE A 33 -0.21 -13.17 -14.16
C PHE A 33 -1.46 -13.94 -14.57
N THR A 34 -2.24 -13.39 -15.50
CA THR A 34 -3.45 -14.06 -16.00
C THR A 34 -3.09 -15.08 -17.07
N ASN A 35 -3.97 -16.07 -17.27
CA ASN A 35 -3.86 -17.07 -18.35
C ASN A 35 -3.82 -16.44 -19.76
N SER A 36 -4.17 -15.15 -19.89
CA SER A 36 -4.15 -14.40 -21.15
C SER A 36 -2.79 -13.79 -21.50
N GLY A 37 -1.75 -13.98 -20.67
CA GLY A 37 -0.45 -13.36 -20.91
C GLY A 37 -0.32 -11.93 -20.38
N ARG A 38 -1.27 -11.46 -19.57
CA ARG A 38 -1.34 -10.08 -19.07
C ARG A 38 -1.31 -10.05 -17.55
N CYS A 39 -0.81 -8.96 -16.98
CA CYS A 39 -0.92 -8.70 -15.55
C CYS A 39 -2.39 -8.51 -15.14
N ALA A 40 -2.77 -9.14 -14.04
CA ALA A 40 -4.09 -8.99 -13.44
C ALA A 40 -4.36 -7.54 -13.01
N THR A 41 -5.64 -7.19 -12.87
CA THR A 41 -6.02 -5.86 -12.38
C THR A 41 -6.12 -5.77 -10.85
N PHE A 42 -5.81 -6.87 -10.17
CA PHE A 42 -5.81 -7.00 -8.72
C PHE A 42 -4.50 -7.67 -8.25
N GLY A 43 -4.15 -7.47 -6.98
CA GLY A 43 -2.98 -8.07 -6.39
C GLY A 43 -2.86 -7.79 -4.89
N ARG A 44 -2.15 -8.67 -4.20
CA ARG A 44 -1.86 -8.50 -2.76
C ARG A 44 -0.90 -7.34 -2.54
N VAL A 45 -1.12 -6.56 -1.48
CA VAL A 45 -0.14 -5.59 -1.00
C VAL A 45 0.99 -6.35 -0.32
N GLY A 46 2.20 -6.22 -0.86
CA GLY A 46 3.42 -6.80 -0.32
C GLY A 46 4.42 -5.74 0.11
N TYR A 47 5.47 -6.18 0.81
CA TYR A 47 6.57 -5.32 1.26
C TYR A 47 7.90 -5.98 0.93
N LEU A 48 8.84 -5.20 0.39
CA LEU A 48 10.20 -5.63 0.12
C LEU A 48 11.17 -4.82 0.97
N ILE A 49 12.25 -5.44 1.43
CA ILE A 49 13.33 -4.73 2.11
C ILE A 49 13.92 -3.69 1.16
N GLY A 50 14.23 -2.50 1.66
CA GLY A 50 14.67 -1.36 0.88
C GLY A 50 15.76 -1.68 -0.13
N GLY A 51 15.56 -1.25 -1.37
CA GLY A 51 16.48 -1.48 -2.50
C GLY A 51 16.35 -2.85 -3.17
N THR A 52 15.52 -3.76 -2.67
CA THR A 52 15.23 -5.04 -3.35
C THR A 52 14.03 -4.93 -4.30
N SER A 53 13.96 -5.82 -5.28
CA SER A 53 12.87 -5.89 -6.26
C SER A 53 12.23 -7.28 -6.27
N SER A 54 10.93 -7.32 -6.56
CA SER A 54 10.18 -8.57 -6.73
C SER A 54 10.59 -9.24 -8.03
N THR A 55 10.64 -10.57 -8.00
CA THR A 55 10.80 -11.40 -9.21
C THR A 55 9.52 -11.43 -10.06
N ASN A 56 8.39 -10.94 -9.53
CA ASN A 56 7.15 -10.80 -10.28
C ASN A 56 7.20 -9.57 -11.19
N LYS A 57 7.21 -9.80 -12.51
CA LYS A 57 7.21 -8.75 -13.55
C LYS A 57 5.96 -7.87 -13.54
N CYS A 58 4.88 -8.32 -12.90
CA CYS A 58 3.65 -7.55 -12.76
C CYS A 58 3.60 -6.70 -11.48
N ALA A 59 4.61 -6.81 -10.61
CA ALA A 59 4.69 -5.99 -9.41
C ALA A 59 4.73 -4.48 -9.74
N SER A 60 4.01 -3.67 -8.98
CA SER A 60 3.97 -2.21 -9.14
C SER A 60 4.31 -1.49 -7.83
N TYR A 61 5.28 -0.57 -7.85
CA TYR A 61 5.88 0.03 -6.65
C TYR A 61 5.49 1.50 -6.40
N GLU A 62 5.52 2.34 -7.41
CA GLU A 62 5.58 3.81 -7.23
C GLU A 62 4.25 4.53 -7.50
N MET A 63 3.12 3.87 -7.26
CA MET A 63 1.81 4.44 -7.61
C MET A 63 0.89 4.65 -6.43
N PHE A 64 1.44 4.55 -5.23
CA PHE A 64 0.76 4.95 -4.00
C PHE A 64 0.76 6.47 -3.89
N GLY A 65 -0.39 7.04 -3.55
CA GLY A 65 -0.56 8.46 -3.34
C GLY A 65 -1.52 8.72 -2.18
N LEU A 66 -1.65 10.00 -1.83
CA LEU A 66 -2.62 10.46 -0.84
C LEU A 66 -3.69 11.30 -1.52
N ARG A 67 -4.96 10.96 -1.30
CA ARG A 67 -6.11 11.77 -1.67
C ARG A 67 -6.61 12.49 -0.42
N SER A 68 -6.28 13.77 -0.31
CA SER A 68 -6.84 14.65 0.72
C SER A 68 -8.14 15.28 0.23
N TYR A 69 -9.12 15.38 1.13
CA TYR A 69 -10.28 16.25 0.93
C TYR A 69 -9.92 17.65 1.45
N GLU A 70 -10.36 18.69 0.76
CA GLU A 70 -9.87 20.09 0.81
C GLU A 70 -9.69 20.72 2.21
N LYS A 71 -10.26 20.14 3.28
CA LYS A 71 -10.10 20.64 4.66
C LYS A 71 -8.94 20.06 5.46
N ASN A 72 -8.40 18.88 5.11
CA ASN A 72 -7.33 18.24 5.90
C ASN A 72 -6.19 17.78 4.99
N ALA A 73 -5.25 18.67 4.70
CA ALA A 73 -4.24 18.49 3.66
C ALA A 73 -3.24 17.33 3.90
N GLN A 74 -3.16 16.76 5.11
CA GLN A 74 -2.33 15.58 5.41
C GLN A 74 -2.94 14.59 6.41
N LEU A 75 -3.79 15.03 7.35
CA LEU A 75 -4.43 14.16 8.34
C LEU A 75 -5.78 13.65 7.81
N GLY A 76 -6.02 12.34 7.88
CA GLY A 76 -7.22 11.76 7.29
C GLY A 76 -7.23 11.82 5.76
N ALA A 77 -6.04 11.85 5.13
CA ALA A 77 -5.92 11.64 3.70
C ALA A 77 -6.03 10.13 3.40
N GLU A 78 -6.75 9.79 2.33
CA GLU A 78 -6.94 8.40 1.92
C GLU A 78 -5.72 7.93 1.14
N LEU A 79 -5.17 6.77 1.48
CA LEU A 79 -4.20 6.11 0.64
C LEU A 79 -4.91 5.62 -0.63
N VAL A 80 -4.35 5.96 -1.78
CA VAL A 80 -4.85 5.54 -3.09
C VAL A 80 -3.73 4.88 -3.88
N PHE A 81 -4.09 4.03 -4.83
CA PHE A 81 -3.15 3.43 -5.76
C PHE A 81 -3.61 3.69 -7.20
N ARG A 82 -2.75 4.29 -8.03
CA ARG A 82 -3.08 4.70 -9.42
C ARG A 82 -4.36 5.56 -9.57
N TRP A 83 -4.85 6.18 -8.49
CA TRP A 83 -6.07 6.99 -8.47
C TRP A 83 -7.35 6.27 -8.95
N ALA A 84 -7.33 4.94 -8.97
CA ALA A 84 -8.45 4.10 -9.40
C ALA A 84 -8.54 2.88 -8.49
N GLY A 85 -9.67 2.16 -8.53
CA GLY A 85 -9.87 0.97 -7.71
C GLY A 85 -9.99 1.27 -6.21
N GLY A 86 -9.61 0.30 -5.39
CA GLY A 86 -9.67 0.37 -3.94
C GLY A 86 -8.82 -0.67 -3.23
N PHE A 87 -8.95 -0.72 -1.91
CA PHE A 87 -8.34 -1.76 -1.07
C PHE A 87 -9.42 -2.65 -0.46
N TRP A 88 -9.09 -3.92 -0.29
CA TRP A 88 -9.93 -4.93 0.33
C TRP A 88 -9.11 -5.73 1.33
N SER A 89 -9.72 -6.10 2.44
CA SER A 89 -9.18 -7.12 3.34
C SER A 89 -9.77 -8.46 2.95
N CYS A 90 -8.92 -9.49 2.86
CA CYS A 90 -9.26 -10.78 2.26
C CYS A 90 -8.77 -11.95 3.11
N GLY A 91 -9.60 -12.98 3.20
CA GLY A 91 -9.27 -14.22 3.91
C GLY A 91 -9.16 -14.06 5.42
N ASP A 92 -8.83 -15.16 6.10
CA ASP A 92 -8.81 -15.22 7.56
C ASP A 92 -7.65 -14.43 8.19
N GLU A 93 -6.56 -14.23 7.42
CA GLU A 93 -5.41 -13.43 7.84
C GLU A 93 -5.59 -11.93 7.56
N GLU A 94 -6.75 -11.51 7.05
CA GLU A 94 -7.07 -10.12 6.73
C GLU A 94 -6.00 -9.45 5.84
N GLU A 95 -5.52 -10.18 4.84
CA GLU A 95 -4.50 -9.66 3.94
C GLU A 95 -5.07 -8.49 3.13
N ILE A 96 -4.28 -7.44 2.96
CA ILE A 96 -4.69 -6.30 2.16
C ILE A 96 -4.42 -6.57 0.68
N TRP A 97 -5.45 -6.42 -0.13
CA TRP A 97 -5.44 -6.55 -1.58
C TRP A 97 -5.87 -5.26 -2.24
N TYR A 98 -5.24 -4.92 -3.37
CA TYR A 98 -5.72 -3.88 -4.28
C TYR A 98 -6.52 -4.52 -5.41
N ARG A 99 -7.62 -3.89 -5.81
CA ARG A 99 -8.36 -4.23 -7.03
C ARG A 99 -8.66 -2.98 -7.82
N LYS A 100 -8.35 -2.99 -9.11
CA LYS A 100 -8.72 -1.90 -10.02
C LYS A 100 -10.20 -1.96 -10.39
N VAL A 101 -10.74 -3.16 -10.58
CA VAL A 101 -12.12 -3.43 -10.97
C VAL A 101 -12.83 -4.17 -9.84
N GLU A 102 -14.03 -3.71 -9.48
CA GLU A 102 -14.86 -4.35 -8.46
C GLU A 102 -15.33 -5.73 -8.95
N GLY A 103 -15.26 -6.74 -8.08
CA GLY A 103 -15.63 -8.13 -8.40
C GLY A 103 -14.51 -9.01 -8.94
N GLU A 104 -13.34 -8.46 -9.30
CA GLU A 104 -12.16 -9.26 -9.66
C GLU A 104 -11.31 -9.62 -8.43
N GLY A 105 -10.57 -10.72 -8.52
CA GLY A 105 -9.61 -11.15 -7.49
C GLY A 105 -10.18 -12.11 -6.45
N PRO A 106 -9.54 -12.22 -5.27
CA PRO A 106 -9.93 -13.20 -4.27
C PRO A 106 -11.38 -13.01 -3.80
N THR A 107 -12.01 -14.12 -3.42
CA THR A 107 -13.34 -14.13 -2.81
C THR A 107 -13.22 -14.03 -1.29
N ASN A 108 -14.34 -13.83 -0.59
CA ASN A 108 -14.38 -13.59 0.86
C ASN A 108 -13.54 -12.37 1.28
N CYS A 109 -13.89 -11.22 0.72
CA CYS A 109 -13.22 -9.97 1.01
C CYS A 109 -14.22 -8.84 1.22
N TYR A 110 -13.81 -7.87 2.03
CA TYR A 110 -14.61 -6.68 2.31
C TYR A 110 -13.81 -5.41 2.00
N PRO A 111 -14.45 -4.36 1.48
CA PRO A 111 -13.77 -3.13 1.13
C PRO A 111 -13.22 -2.44 2.38
N VAL A 112 -12.01 -1.92 2.28
CA VAL A 112 -11.35 -1.16 3.36
C VAL A 112 -10.80 0.16 2.82
N LYS A 113 -10.75 1.17 3.68
CA LYS A 113 -10.08 2.44 3.40
C LYS A 113 -8.93 2.62 4.35
N LEU A 114 -7.78 2.98 3.80
CA LEU A 114 -6.55 3.21 4.55
C LEU A 114 -6.34 4.70 4.65
N TRP A 115 -6.26 5.22 5.87
CA TRP A 115 -6.18 6.66 6.12
C TRP A 115 -4.87 7.01 6.82
N THR A 116 -4.35 8.20 6.54
CA THR A 116 -3.28 8.77 7.35
C THR A 116 -3.81 9.12 8.74
N VAL A 117 -3.04 8.77 9.75
CA VAL A 117 -3.30 9.12 11.15
C VAL A 117 -2.21 10.06 11.67
N PRO A 118 -2.50 10.92 12.67
CA PRO A 118 -1.47 11.69 13.32
C PRO A 118 -0.39 10.77 13.90
N VAL A 119 0.88 11.11 13.67
CA VAL A 119 2.00 10.47 14.36
C VAL A 119 2.22 11.24 15.67
N PRO A 120 1.95 10.65 16.84
CA PRO A 120 2.29 11.31 18.10
C PRO A 120 3.81 11.47 18.17
N VAL A 121 4.27 12.68 18.47
CA VAL A 121 5.69 12.91 18.78
C VAL A 121 5.97 12.19 20.09
N ILE A 122 6.75 11.10 20.03
CA ILE A 122 7.29 10.48 21.24
C ILE A 122 8.53 11.30 21.60
N ASN A 123 8.39 12.24 22.55
CA ASN A 123 9.54 12.85 23.18
C ASN A 123 10.23 11.74 24.00
N LEU A 124 11.35 11.24 23.49
CA LEU A 124 12.26 10.36 24.23
C LEU A 124 13.19 11.22 25.11
#